data_AF-A0A953USX9-F1
#
_entry.id   AF-A0A953USX9-F1
#
_cell.length_a   1.000
_cell.length_b   1.000
_cell.length_c   1.000
_cell.angle_alpha   90.00
_cell.angle_beta   90.00
_cell.angle_gamma   90.00
#
_symmetry.space_group_name_H-M   'P 1'
#
loop_
_entity.id
_entity.type
_entity.pdbx_description
1 polymer ?
#
loop_
_entity_poly.entity_id
_entity_poly.type
_entity_poly.pdbx_seq_one_letter_code
_entity_poly.pdbx_strand_id
1 'polypeptide(L)'
;MQDLSTHKSRDLPSDAKAILEKLLGRHLADDEEVSIWVLRPNAAPIGPARLEAWHQLNDHLDLMAAKAGGPAEEIERLVDEVSDAVRHGPR
;
A
#
# COMPACT_ATOMS: atom_id res chain seq x y z
N MET A 1 -6.76 12.86 11.63
CA MET A 1 -7.23 11.50 11.97
C MET A 1 -6.12 10.56 11.51
N GLN A 2 -5.23 10.17 12.43
CA GLN A 2 -4.12 9.27 12.13
C GLN A 2 -4.66 7.84 12.31
N ASP A 3 -5.34 7.33 11.29
CA ASP A 3 -5.85 5.95 11.27
C ASP A 3 -4.75 4.92 10.92
N LEU A 4 -3.51 5.40 10.80
CA LEU A 4 -2.31 4.62 10.49
C LEU A 4 -1.39 4.61 11.71
N SER A 5 -1.09 3.40 12.20
CA SER A 5 0.01 3.16 13.14
C SER A 5 1.03 2.24 12.49
N THR A 6 2.31 2.66 12.48
CA THR A 6 3.41 1.91 11.88
C THR A 6 4.41 1.53 12.97
N HIS A 7 4.75 0.24 13.04
CA HIS A 7 5.71 -0.31 14.00
C HIS A 7 6.68 -1.26 13.30
N LYS A 8 7.91 -1.38 13.82
CA LYS A 8 8.73 -2.54 13.51
C LYS A 8 8.22 -3.74 14.29
N SER A 9 8.28 -4.92 13.69
CA SER A 9 7.84 -6.18 14.28
C SER A 9 8.47 -6.43 15.65
N ARG A 10 9.77 -6.12 15.82
CA ARG A 10 10.48 -6.21 17.11
C ARG A 10 9.97 -5.30 18.22
N ASP A 11 9.29 -4.21 17.85
CA ASP A 11 8.77 -3.22 18.79
C ASP A 11 7.32 -3.54 19.21
N LEU A 12 6.72 -4.58 18.64
CA LEU A 12 5.39 -5.03 19.01
C LEU A 12 5.42 -5.79 20.34
N PRO A 13 4.41 -5.62 21.21
CA PRO A 13 4.19 -6.51 22.34
C PRO A 13 4.09 -7.97 21.87
N SER A 14 4.60 -8.91 22.67
CA SER A 14 4.64 -10.35 22.33
C SER A 14 3.29 -10.89 21.87
N ASP A 15 2.23 -10.51 22.58
CA ASP A 15 0.88 -11.01 22.32
C ASP A 15 0.34 -10.44 21.01
N ALA A 16 0.63 -9.18 20.70
CA ALA A 16 0.24 -8.55 19.44
C ALA A 16 0.97 -9.19 18.26
N LYS A 17 2.29 -9.43 18.39
CA LYS A 17 3.10 -10.12 17.37
C LYS A 17 2.54 -11.52 17.10
N ALA A 18 2.27 -12.31 18.15
CA ALA A 18 1.71 -13.65 18.01
C ALA A 18 0.34 -13.69 17.31
N ILE A 19 -0.55 -12.72 17.61
CA ILE A 19 -1.85 -12.59 16.94
C ILE A 19 -1.68 -12.30 15.45
N LEU A 20 -0.79 -11.37 15.09
CA LEU A 20 -0.53 -10.99 13.70
C LEU A 20 0.10 -12.14 12.92
N GLU A 21 1.08 -12.85 13.49
CA GLU A 21 1.69 -14.03 12.87
C GLU A 21 0.67 -15.14 12.63
N LYS A 22 -0.24 -15.37 13.58
CA LYS A 22 -1.35 -16.32 13.42
C LYS A 22 -2.31 -15.89 12.31
N LEU A 23 -2.62 -14.60 12.21
CA LEU A 23 -3.50 -14.05 11.17
C LEU A 23 -2.87 -14.18 9.78
N LEU A 24 -1.57 -13.91 9.66
CA LEU A 24 -0.81 -13.98 8.41
C LEU A 24 -0.43 -15.42 8.02
N GLY A 25 -0.45 -16.36 8.97
CA GLY A 25 -0.03 -17.74 8.74
C GLY A 25 1.48 -17.92 8.60
N ARG A 26 2.28 -16.95 9.07
CA ARG A 26 3.75 -16.98 9.04
C ARG A 26 4.36 -16.17 10.17
N HIS A 27 5.65 -16.40 10.45
CA HIS A 27 6.41 -15.55 11.35
C HIS A 27 6.78 -14.20 10.70
N LEU A 28 6.90 -13.16 11.53
CA LEU A 28 7.35 -11.83 11.13
C LEU A 28 8.84 -11.69 11.44
N ALA A 29 9.63 -11.24 10.46
CA ALA A 29 11.02 -10.87 10.72
C ALA A 29 11.07 -9.65 11.64
N ASP A 30 12.15 -9.46 12.39
CA ASP A 30 12.23 -8.40 13.41
C ASP A 30 12.30 -6.99 12.82
N ASP A 31 12.89 -6.85 11.64
CA ASP A 31 13.03 -5.62 10.88
C ASP A 31 11.83 -5.33 9.96
N GLU A 32 10.93 -6.29 9.82
CA GLU A 32 9.69 -6.16 9.07
C GLU A 32 8.81 -5.04 9.65
N GLU A 33 8.19 -4.27 8.77
CA GLU A 33 7.30 -3.19 9.16
C GLU A 33 5.84 -3.66 9.15
N VAL A 34 5.14 -3.37 10.23
CA VAL A 34 3.70 -3.61 10.37
C VAL A 34 3.00 -2.26 10.40
N SER A 35 2.17 -2.02 9.38
CA SER A 35 1.28 -0.87 9.30
C SER A 35 -0.17 -1.31 9.52
N ILE A 36 -0.80 -0.81 10.58
CA ILE A 36 -2.20 -1.10 10.92
C ILE A 36 -3.06 0.08 10.49
N TRP A 37 -3.99 -0.16 9.57
CA TRP A 37 -4.96 0.82 9.09
C TRP A 37 -6.35 0.48 9.60
N VAL A 38 -6.97 1.40 10.33
CA VAL A 38 -8.36 1.26 10.81
C VAL A 38 -9.25 2.20 10.01
N LEU A 39 -9.89 1.67 8.99
CA LEU A 39 -10.82 2.43 8.15
C LEU A 39 -12.25 2.22 8.64
N ARG A 40 -13.02 3.31 8.76
CA ARG A 40 -14.47 3.19 8.82
C ARG A 40 -14.97 2.73 7.46
N PRO A 41 -15.75 1.64 7.38
CA PRO A 41 -16.31 1.21 6.11
C PRO A 41 -17.24 2.30 5.58
N ASN A 42 -16.87 2.89 4.45
CA ASN A 42 -17.73 3.78 3.70
C ASN A 42 -18.44 2.97 2.62
N ALA A 43 -19.74 3.20 2.44
CA ALA A 43 -20.45 2.60 1.33
C ALA A 43 -19.79 3.04 0.02
N ALA A 44 -19.48 2.07 -0.85
CA ALA A 44 -18.92 2.39 -2.16
C ALA A 44 -19.90 3.28 -2.94
N PRO A 45 -19.42 4.31 -3.66
CA PRO A 45 -20.30 5.13 -4.47
C PRO A 45 -20.97 4.27 -5.54
N ILE A 46 -22.26 4.52 -5.76
CA ILE A 46 -23.12 3.82 -6.72
C ILE A 46 -23.73 4.80 -7.72
N GLY A 47 -24.15 4.29 -8.88
CA GLY A 47 -24.80 5.10 -9.91
C GLY A 47 -23.92 6.27 -10.37
N PRO A 48 -24.48 7.49 -10.54
CA PRO A 48 -23.73 8.66 -11.00
C PRO A 48 -22.51 9.01 -10.12
N ALA A 49 -22.60 8.80 -8.81
CA ALA A 49 -21.50 9.08 -7.88
C ALA A 49 -20.29 8.16 -8.15
N ARG A 50 -20.53 6.94 -8.65
CA ARG A 50 -19.46 6.02 -9.04
C ARG A 50 -18.73 6.52 -10.28
N LEU A 51 -19.48 7.02 -11.26
CA LEU A 51 -18.93 7.56 -12.50
C LEU A 51 -18.10 8.81 -12.21
N GLU A 52 -18.59 9.69 -11.35
CA GLU A 52 -17.85 10.87 -10.90
C GLU A 52 -16.54 10.50 -10.18
N ALA A 53 -16.58 9.56 -9.25
CA ALA A 53 -15.39 9.06 -8.57
C ALA A 53 -14.38 8.44 -9.54
N TRP A 54 -14.87 7.77 -10.60
CA TRP A 54 -14.03 7.21 -11.67
C TRP A 54 -13.34 8.31 -12.49
N HIS A 55 -14.05 9.39 -12.84
CA HIS A 55 -13.46 10.53 -13.54
C HIS A 55 -12.39 11.21 -12.68
N GLN A 56 -12.68 11.48 -11.41
CA GLN A 56 -11.72 12.08 -10.48
C GLN A 56 -10.45 11.23 -10.32
N LEU A 57 -10.59 9.90 -10.30
CA LEU A 57 -9.44 9.00 -10.25
C LEU A 57 -8.59 9.11 -11.52
N ASN A 58 -9.20 9.07 -12.70
CA ASN A 58 -8.45 9.17 -13.96
C ASN A 58 -7.77 10.54 -14.10
N ASP A 59 -8.45 11.63 -13.78
CA ASP A 59 -7.85 12.97 -13.82
C ASP A 59 -6.62 13.06 -12.90
N HIS A 60 -6.70 12.41 -11.73
CA HIS A 60 -5.57 12.34 -10.80
C HIS A 60 -4.41 11.51 -11.38
N LEU A 61 -4.71 10.35 -11.98
CA LEU A 61 -3.71 9.50 -12.61
C LEU A 61 -3.04 10.18 -13.80
N ASP A 62 -3.81 10.89 -14.64
CA ASP A 62 -3.30 11.67 -15.76
C ASP A 62 -2.36 12.79 -15.28
N LEU A 63 -2.74 13.48 -14.20
CA LEU A 63 -1.88 14.49 -13.57
C LEU A 63 -0.58 13.86 -13.05
N MET A 64 -0.63 12.66 -12.46
CA MET A 64 0.56 11.93 -12.03
C MET A 64 1.43 11.50 -13.21
N ALA A 65 0.84 10.98 -14.28
CA ALA A 65 1.55 10.59 -15.49
C ALA A 65 2.25 11.79 -16.15
N ALA A 66 1.59 12.94 -16.22
CA ALA A 66 2.17 14.17 -16.74
C ALA A 66 3.38 14.66 -15.91
N LYS A 67 3.41 14.37 -14.59
CA LYS A 67 4.54 14.71 -13.71
C LYS A 67 5.71 13.74 -13.82
N ALA A 68 5.45 12.46 -14.13
CA ALA A 68 6.48 11.43 -14.18
C ALA A 68 7.55 11.76 -15.23
N GLY A 69 7.13 12.24 -16.41
CA GLY A 69 8.03 12.56 -17.53
C GLY A 69 8.85 11.37 -18.02
N GLY A 70 9.51 11.50 -19.17
CA GLY A 70 10.38 10.46 -19.73
C GLY A 70 9.66 9.38 -20.54
N PRO A 71 10.43 8.45 -21.16
CA PRO A 71 9.88 7.36 -21.97
C PRO A 71 9.06 6.37 -21.14
N ALA A 72 7.95 5.88 -21.69
CA ALA A 72 7.08 4.91 -21.01
C ALA A 72 7.87 3.67 -20.54
N GLU A 73 8.80 3.19 -21.35
CA GLU A 73 9.67 2.04 -21.07
C GLU A 73 10.56 2.26 -19.83
N GLU A 74 10.97 3.50 -19.56
CA GLU A 74 11.78 3.84 -18.38
C GLU A 74 10.93 3.81 -17.10
N ILE A 75 9.70 4.34 -17.17
CA ILE A 75 8.74 4.29 -16.07
C ILE A 75 8.35 2.83 -15.77
N GLU A 76 8.04 2.04 -16.79
CA GLU A 76 7.72 0.61 -16.64
C GLU A 76 8.87 -0.16 -15.98
N ARG A 77 10.10 0.07 -16.44
CA ARG A 77 11.29 -0.54 -15.83
C ARG A 77 11.46 -0.15 -14.36
N LEU A 78 11.23 1.11 -14.00
CA LEU A 78 11.30 1.57 -12.61
C LEU A 78 10.22 0.91 -11.74
N VAL A 79 9.00 0.77 -12.27
CA VAL A 79 7.91 0.08 -11.57
C VAL A 79 8.25 -1.39 -11.34
N ASP A 80 8.81 -2.06 -12.34
CA ASP A 80 9.25 -3.45 -12.21
C ASP A 80 10.38 -3.62 -11.20
N GLU A 81 11.40 -2.75 -11.24
CA GLU A 81 12.52 -2.76 -10.30
C GLU A 81 12.05 -2.58 -8.85
N VAL A 82 11.17 -1.59 -8.60
CA VAL A 82 10.60 -1.37 -7.27
C VAL A 82 9.72 -2.54 -6.83
N SER A 83 8.93 -3.09 -7.74
CA SER A 83 8.06 -4.25 -7.45
C SER A 83 8.88 -5.49 -7.12
N ASP A 84 9.98 -5.73 -7.82
CA ASP A 84 10.92 -6.83 -7.57
C ASP A 84 11.59 -6.66 -6.19
N ALA A 85 12.08 -5.46 -5.89
CA ALA A 85 12.68 -5.12 -4.60
C ALA A 85 11.71 -5.32 -3.42
N VAL A 86 10.44 -4.95 -3.57
CA VAL A 86 9.41 -5.16 -2.53
C VAL A 86 9.05 -6.64 -2.37
N ARG A 87 8.93 -7.40 -3.47
CA ARG A 87 8.53 -8.82 -3.40
C ARG A 87 9.64 -9.74 -2.94
N HIS A 88 10.88 -9.43 -3.30
CA HIS A 88 12.01 -10.34 -3.12
C HIS A 88 13.05 -9.82 -2.13
N GLY A 89 12.88 -8.59 -1.63
CA GLY A 89 13.83 -7.92 -0.76
C GLY A 89 15.06 -7.39 -1.53
N PRO A 90 15.90 -6.55 -0.88
CA PRO A 90 17.18 -6.17 -1.47
C PRO A 90 18.04 -7.42 -1.66
N ARG A 91 18.60 -7.58 -2.86
CA ARG A 91 19.61 -8.60 -3.16
C ARG A 91 20.95 -8.30 -2.49
#